data_AF-A0AA38XUC0-F1
#
_entry.id   AF-A0AA38XUC0-F1
#
_cell.length_a   1.000
_cell.length_b   1.000
_cell.length_c   1.000
_cell.angle_alpha   90.00
_cell.angle_beta   90.00
_cell.angle_gamma   90.00
#
_symmetry.space_group_name_H-M   'P 1'
#
loop_
_entity.id
_entity.type
_entity.pdbx_description
1 polymer ?
#
loop_
_entity_poly.entity_id
_entity_poly.type
_entity_poly.pdbx_seq_one_letter_code
_entity_poly.pdbx_strand_id
1 'polypeptide(L)'
;MAKFIKPFRGVPEGKIYPIQFAAGDDCPPELESGALSVGALSLIADAPPPLTLLGSSLQPARFDFADGSELSLVDVVSKAHAASGLTVEAWNEQSEEAREMAIAETVQGLIAETAETADKQQVTGDKVTLIAQLEAAEIPFDKRWGAERLAAALAEGKKD
;
A
#
# COMPACT_ATOMS: atom_id res chain seq x y z
N MET A 1 -31.88 11.01 -19.73
CA MET A 1 -32.97 10.49 -18.89
C MET A 1 -32.32 9.58 -17.86
N ALA A 2 -32.57 9.82 -16.58
CA ALA A 2 -32.04 8.96 -15.54
C ALA A 2 -32.69 7.57 -15.66
N LYS A 3 -31.94 6.49 -15.51
CA LYS A 3 -32.49 5.13 -15.56
C LYS A 3 -32.62 4.56 -14.16
N PHE A 4 -33.65 3.76 -13.94
CA PHE A 4 -33.84 3.09 -12.67
C PHE A 4 -32.75 2.05 -12.43
N ILE A 5 -32.09 2.08 -11.27
CA ILE A 5 -31.08 1.07 -10.89
C ILE A 5 -31.70 -0.16 -10.20
N LYS A 6 -32.92 -0.01 -9.70
CA LYS A 6 -33.69 -1.04 -8.99
C LYS A 6 -35.17 -0.86 -9.32
N PRO A 7 -36.02 -1.89 -9.13
CA PRO A 7 -37.44 -1.75 -9.39
C PRO A 7 -38.04 -0.60 -8.56
N PHE A 8 -38.79 0.28 -9.21
CA PHE A 8 -39.43 1.44 -8.60
C PHE A 8 -40.93 1.39 -8.84
N ARG A 9 -41.72 1.79 -7.85
CA ARG A 9 -43.17 1.88 -7.99
C ARG A 9 -43.61 3.32 -7.89
N GLY A 10 -44.10 3.88 -8.99
CA GLY A 10 -44.48 5.28 -9.09
C GLY A 10 -45.74 5.48 -9.92
N VAL A 11 -46.41 6.60 -9.71
CA VAL A 11 -47.60 6.99 -10.48
C VAL A 11 -47.14 7.99 -11.53
N PRO A 12 -47.02 7.61 -12.82
CA PRO A 12 -46.67 8.55 -13.86
C PRO A 12 -47.81 9.55 -14.09
N GLU A 13 -47.47 10.68 -14.68
CA GLU A 13 -48.42 11.74 -14.99
C GLU A 13 -49.61 11.21 -15.81
N GLY A 14 -50.82 11.62 -15.44
CA GLY A 14 -52.05 11.18 -16.11
C GLY A 14 -52.51 9.75 -15.75
N LYS A 15 -51.83 9.05 -14.84
CA LYS A 15 -52.32 7.80 -14.24
C LYS A 15 -52.76 8.05 -12.79
N ILE A 16 -53.73 7.26 -12.34
CA ILE A 16 -54.25 7.30 -10.96
C ILE A 16 -53.65 6.15 -10.13
N TYR A 17 -53.12 5.11 -10.79
CA TYR A 17 -52.57 3.92 -10.13
C TYR A 17 -51.06 3.80 -10.31
N PRO A 18 -50.32 3.30 -9.29
CA PRO A 18 -48.88 3.11 -9.39
C PRO A 18 -48.54 1.94 -10.31
N ILE A 19 -47.59 2.16 -11.21
CA ILE A 19 -46.98 1.13 -12.06
C ILE A 19 -45.61 0.73 -11.52
N GLN A 20 -45.15 -0.45 -11.89
CA GLN A 20 -43.81 -0.94 -11.54
C GLN A 20 -42.87 -0.72 -12.73
N PHE A 21 -41.82 0.04 -12.50
CA PHE A 21 -40.70 0.24 -13.42
C PHE A 21 -39.62 -0.79 -13.10
N ALA A 22 -39.06 -1.41 -14.13
CA ALA A 22 -37.94 -2.34 -13.97
C ALA A 22 -36.61 -1.59 -13.84
N ALA A 23 -35.58 -2.28 -13.34
CA ALA A 23 -34.22 -1.76 -13.42
C ALA A 23 -33.80 -1.66 -14.90
N GLY A 24 -33.27 -0.52 -15.30
CA GLY A 24 -32.89 -0.18 -16.68
C GLY A 24 -33.93 0.65 -17.44
N ASP A 25 -35.16 0.78 -16.93
CA ASP A 25 -36.19 1.62 -17.53
C ASP A 25 -35.87 3.12 -17.37
N ASP A 26 -36.28 3.92 -18.36
CA ASP A 26 -36.17 5.38 -18.31
C ASP A 26 -37.12 5.97 -17.25
N CYS A 27 -36.57 6.85 -16.41
CA CYS A 27 -37.32 7.55 -15.38
C CYS A 27 -38.01 8.78 -15.96
N PRO A 28 -39.34 8.93 -15.81
CA PRO A 28 -40.02 10.15 -16.18
C PRO A 28 -39.67 11.28 -15.20
N PRO A 29 -39.55 12.55 -15.67
CA PRO A 29 -39.06 13.68 -14.87
C PRO A 29 -39.86 13.93 -13.59
N GLU A 30 -41.18 13.71 -13.65
CA GLU A 30 -42.09 13.84 -12.50
C GLU A 30 -41.76 12.87 -11.34
N LEU A 31 -41.14 11.74 -11.66
CA LEU A 31 -40.78 10.72 -10.69
C LEU A 31 -39.30 10.79 -10.31
N GLU A 32 -38.48 11.59 -10.97
CA GLU A 32 -37.03 11.66 -10.71
C GLU A 32 -36.74 12.06 -9.26
N SER A 33 -37.43 13.08 -8.74
CA SER A 33 -37.22 13.53 -7.35
C SER A 33 -37.60 12.46 -6.33
N GLY A 34 -38.72 11.76 -6.55
CA GLY A 34 -39.18 10.68 -5.68
C GLY A 34 -38.28 9.44 -5.78
N ALA A 35 -37.89 9.08 -6.99
CA ALA A 35 -37.02 7.95 -7.29
C ALA A 35 -35.59 8.17 -6.76
N LEU A 36 -35.08 9.41 -6.81
CA LEU A 36 -33.81 9.80 -6.21
C LEU A 36 -33.89 9.76 -4.68
N SER A 37 -34.98 10.23 -4.08
CA SER A 37 -35.17 10.20 -2.62
C SER A 37 -35.22 8.78 -2.04
N VAL A 38 -35.70 7.80 -2.81
CA VAL A 38 -35.72 6.39 -2.39
C VAL A 38 -34.48 5.60 -2.86
N GLY A 39 -33.51 6.26 -3.50
CA GLY A 39 -32.32 5.64 -4.08
C GLY A 39 -32.62 4.64 -5.19
N ALA A 40 -33.72 4.85 -5.94
CA ALA A 40 -34.07 4.10 -7.15
C ALA A 40 -33.43 4.67 -8.42
N LEU A 41 -32.92 5.89 -8.33
CA LEU A 41 -31.98 6.46 -9.29
C LEU A 41 -30.61 6.56 -8.62
N SER A 42 -29.57 6.26 -9.37
CA SER A 42 -28.21 6.58 -8.96
C SER A 42 -27.78 7.85 -9.66
N LEU A 43 -27.33 8.85 -8.89
CA LEU A 43 -26.49 9.93 -9.42
C LEU A 43 -25.08 9.43 -9.75
N ILE A 44 -24.78 8.18 -9.39
CA ILE A 44 -23.52 7.46 -9.60
C ILE A 44 -23.67 6.51 -10.82
N ALA A 45 -24.56 6.83 -11.76
CA ALA A 45 -24.69 6.10 -13.01
C ALA A 45 -23.61 6.57 -14.01
N ASP A 46 -22.35 6.45 -13.59
CA ASP A 46 -21.12 6.22 -14.40
C ASP A 46 -19.88 6.25 -13.48
N ALA A 47 -19.92 5.61 -12.29
CA ALA A 47 -18.66 5.32 -11.64
C ALA A 47 -18.07 4.10 -12.36
N PRO A 48 -16.91 4.24 -13.05
CA PRO A 48 -16.20 3.07 -13.54
C PRO A 48 -15.99 2.09 -12.37
N PRO A 49 -15.94 0.77 -12.64
CA PRO A 49 -15.63 -0.21 -11.60
C PRO A 49 -14.37 0.23 -10.83
N PRO A 50 -14.26 -0.07 -9.52
CA PRO A 50 -13.09 0.31 -8.76
C PRO A 50 -11.86 -0.19 -9.51
N LEU A 51 -11.06 0.74 -10.02
CA LEU A 51 -9.93 0.40 -10.85
C LEU A 51 -8.91 -0.29 -9.95
N THR A 52 -8.66 -1.56 -10.26
CA THR A 52 -7.58 -2.31 -9.64
C THR A 52 -6.28 -1.86 -10.26
N LEU A 53 -5.25 -1.63 -9.44
CA LEU A 53 -3.91 -1.35 -9.93
C LEU A 53 -3.38 -2.56 -10.69
N LEU A 54 -3.01 -2.36 -11.95
CA LEU A 54 -2.29 -3.36 -12.71
C LEU A 54 -0.89 -3.53 -12.11
N GLY A 55 -0.58 -4.76 -11.70
CA GLY A 55 0.71 -5.12 -11.11
C GLY A 55 1.75 -5.54 -12.14
N SER A 56 2.62 -6.46 -11.70
CA SER A 56 3.70 -7.01 -12.51
C SER A 56 3.48 -8.50 -12.81
N SER A 57 3.92 -8.94 -13.99
CA SER A 57 3.95 -10.35 -14.39
C SER A 57 5.33 -11.01 -14.20
N LEU A 58 6.38 -10.20 -14.04
CA LEU A 58 7.78 -10.64 -13.96
C LEU A 58 8.33 -10.67 -12.54
N GLN A 59 7.77 -9.87 -11.65
CA GLN A 59 8.20 -9.78 -10.26
C GLN A 59 7.63 -10.95 -9.43
N PRO A 60 8.35 -11.39 -8.37
CA PRO A 60 7.85 -12.42 -7.49
C PRO A 60 6.62 -11.94 -6.71
N ALA A 61 5.82 -12.89 -6.23
CA ALA A 61 4.64 -12.58 -5.42
C ALA A 61 4.98 -11.99 -4.04
N ARG A 62 6.19 -12.27 -3.54
CA ARG A 62 6.69 -11.85 -2.22
C ARG A 62 8.17 -11.46 -2.32
N PHE A 63 8.56 -10.52 -1.47
CA PHE A 63 9.91 -10.00 -1.37
C PHE A 63 10.39 -10.11 0.07
N ASP A 64 11.51 -10.77 0.27
CA ASP A 64 12.22 -10.83 1.53
C ASP A 64 13.33 -9.77 1.56
N PHE A 65 13.39 -8.98 2.63
CA PHE A 65 14.37 -7.91 2.79
C PHE A 65 15.42 -8.25 3.85
N ALA A 66 16.54 -7.52 3.81
CA ALA A 66 17.70 -7.76 4.67
C ALA A 66 17.43 -7.50 6.16
N ASP A 67 16.46 -6.64 6.47
CA ASP A 67 15.99 -6.36 7.82
C ASP A 67 15.02 -7.43 8.36
N GLY A 68 14.74 -8.48 7.58
CA GLY A 68 13.81 -9.55 7.91
C GLY A 68 12.34 -9.21 7.64
N SER A 69 12.04 -8.06 7.03
CA SER A 69 10.70 -7.73 6.59
C SER A 69 10.30 -8.50 5.32
N GLU A 70 9.02 -8.82 5.18
CA GLU A 70 8.43 -9.41 3.97
C GLU A 70 7.36 -8.46 3.43
N LEU A 71 7.39 -8.16 2.12
CA LEU A 71 6.32 -7.41 1.45
C LEU A 71 5.72 -8.23 0.30
N SER A 72 4.42 -8.10 0.11
CA SER A 72 3.73 -8.71 -1.04
C SER A 72 3.88 -7.83 -2.29
N LEU A 73 3.73 -8.44 -3.47
CA LEU A 73 3.71 -7.70 -4.73
C LEU A 73 2.65 -6.60 -4.75
N VAL A 74 1.50 -6.83 -4.12
CA VAL A 74 0.41 -5.83 -4.05
C VAL A 74 0.85 -4.60 -3.27
N ASP A 75 1.58 -4.77 -2.17
CA ASP A 75 2.09 -3.66 -1.36
C ASP A 75 3.16 -2.88 -2.11
N VAL A 76 4.04 -3.58 -2.82
CA VAL A 76 5.09 -2.96 -3.65
C VAL A 76 4.46 -2.16 -4.79
N VAL A 77 3.48 -2.71 -5.50
CA VAL A 77 2.75 -2.00 -6.56
C VAL A 77 2.03 -0.78 -6.00
N SER A 78 1.41 -0.89 -4.82
CA SER A 78 0.75 0.23 -4.15
C SER A 78 1.74 1.34 -3.77
N LYS A 79 2.94 0.98 -3.30
CA LYS A 79 4.02 1.93 -3.01
C LYS A 79 4.57 2.60 -4.27
N ALA A 80 4.79 1.82 -5.33
CA ALA A 80 5.27 2.33 -6.63
C ALA A 80 4.24 3.32 -7.23
N HIS A 81 2.96 2.96 -7.17
CA HIS A 81 1.86 3.82 -7.59
C HIS A 81 1.82 5.12 -6.78
N ALA A 82 1.88 5.03 -5.45
CA ALA A 82 1.90 6.20 -4.57
C ALA A 82 3.12 7.11 -4.84
N ALA A 83 4.29 6.54 -5.09
CA ALA A 83 5.51 7.27 -5.43
C ALA A 83 5.43 7.97 -6.79
N SER A 84 4.74 7.36 -7.76
CA SER A 84 4.54 7.95 -9.09
C SER A 84 3.63 9.18 -9.09
N GLY A 85 2.75 9.32 -8.08
CA GLY A 85 1.74 10.37 -8.00
C GLY A 85 0.66 10.30 -9.10
N LEU A 86 0.62 9.21 -9.87
CA LEU A 86 -0.36 9.01 -10.93
C LEU A 86 -1.73 8.64 -10.38
N THR A 87 -2.78 8.94 -11.13
CA THR A 87 -4.10 8.33 -10.92
C THR A 87 -4.05 6.84 -11.28
N VAL A 88 -5.01 6.04 -10.80
CA VAL A 88 -5.05 4.59 -11.10
C VAL A 88 -5.25 4.35 -12.61
N GLU A 89 -6.05 5.18 -13.27
CA GLU A 89 -6.28 5.19 -14.71
C GLU A 89 -4.95 5.36 -15.47
N ALA A 90 -4.25 6.47 -15.20
CA ALA A 90 -2.96 6.78 -15.81
C ALA A 90 -1.91 5.70 -15.53
N TRP A 91 -1.89 5.11 -14.33
CA TRP A 91 -1.01 3.98 -14.03
C TRP A 91 -1.31 2.76 -14.90
N ASN A 92 -2.60 2.43 -15.04
CA ASN A 92 -3.06 1.29 -15.83
C ASN A 92 -2.90 1.51 -17.35
N GLU A 93 -2.89 2.76 -17.81
CA GLU A 93 -2.66 3.11 -19.22
C GLU A 93 -1.19 3.05 -19.64
N GLN A 94 -0.25 3.02 -18.68
CA GLN A 94 1.16 2.83 -18.99
C GLN A 94 1.42 1.51 -19.73
N SER A 95 2.56 1.45 -20.43
CA SER A 95 3.02 0.17 -20.97
C SER A 95 3.40 -0.78 -19.82
N GLU A 96 3.36 -2.08 -20.10
CA GLU A 96 3.79 -3.08 -19.11
C GLU A 96 5.24 -2.81 -18.69
N GLU A 97 6.13 -2.51 -19.64
CA GLU A 97 7.53 -2.22 -19.39
C GLU A 97 7.74 -1.01 -18.48
N ALA A 98 6.94 0.05 -18.64
CA ALA A 98 7.01 1.23 -17.78
C ALA A 98 6.57 0.92 -16.34
N ARG A 99 5.48 0.14 -16.18
CA ARG A 99 5.05 -0.32 -14.85
C ARG A 99 6.09 -1.23 -14.21
N GLU A 100 6.64 -2.18 -14.97
CA GLU A 100 7.69 -3.09 -14.50
C GLU A 100 8.92 -2.34 -14.02
N MET A 101 9.34 -1.31 -14.76
CA MET A 101 10.47 -0.47 -14.39
C MET A 101 10.22 0.31 -13.10
N ALA A 102 9.05 0.93 -12.95
CA ALA A 102 8.68 1.66 -11.74
C ALA A 102 8.58 0.75 -10.50
N ILE A 103 8.03 -0.46 -10.68
CA ILE A 103 7.96 -1.47 -9.62
C ILE A 103 9.39 -1.93 -9.25
N ALA A 104 10.24 -2.22 -10.25
CA ALA A 104 11.62 -2.65 -10.02
C ALA A 104 12.46 -1.57 -9.32
N GLU A 105 12.32 -0.30 -9.70
CA GLU A 105 12.97 0.83 -9.03
C GLU A 105 12.53 0.93 -7.56
N THR A 106 11.23 0.77 -7.30
CA THR A 106 10.69 0.76 -5.94
C THR A 106 11.29 -0.38 -5.11
N VAL A 107 11.38 -1.60 -5.67
CA VAL A 107 12.00 -2.75 -4.99
C VAL A 107 13.47 -2.47 -4.68
N GLN A 108 14.23 -1.92 -5.64
CA GLN A 108 15.64 -1.57 -5.42
C GLN A 108 15.81 -0.51 -4.32
N GLY A 109 14.94 0.52 -4.30
CA GLY A 109 14.92 1.51 -3.24
C GLY A 109 14.65 0.90 -1.86
N LEU A 110 13.67 -0.02 -1.78
CA LEU A 110 13.36 -0.74 -0.54
C LEU A 110 14.51 -1.64 -0.10
N ILE A 111 15.18 -2.33 -1.02
CA ILE A 111 16.38 -3.12 -0.70
C ILE A 111 17.49 -2.23 -0.13
N ALA A 112 17.71 -1.06 -0.70
CA ALA A 112 18.74 -0.13 -0.20
C ALA A 112 18.39 0.41 1.19
N GLU A 113 17.15 0.83 1.41
CA GLU A 113 16.67 1.34 2.70
C GLU A 113 16.71 0.27 3.80
N THR A 114 16.28 -0.95 3.47
CA THR A 114 16.31 -2.09 4.40
C THR A 114 17.73 -2.56 4.69
N ALA A 115 18.65 -2.51 3.72
CA ALA A 115 20.07 -2.78 3.95
C ALA A 115 20.70 -1.75 4.92
N GLU A 116 20.41 -0.46 4.76
CA GLU A 116 20.89 0.57 5.69
C GLU A 116 20.31 0.37 7.10
N THR A 117 19.04 -0.01 7.19
CA THR A 117 18.37 -0.29 8.46
C THR A 117 18.96 -1.53 9.14
N ALA A 118 19.19 -2.59 8.38
CA ALA A 118 19.82 -3.82 8.86
C ALA A 118 21.25 -3.57 9.37
N ASP A 119 22.06 -2.78 8.65
CA ASP A 119 23.42 -2.42 9.08
C ASP A 119 23.40 -1.64 10.42
N LYS A 120 22.52 -0.64 10.54
CA LYS A 120 22.34 0.12 11.80
C LYS A 120 21.90 -0.76 12.96
N GLN A 121 20.98 -1.71 12.71
CA GLN A 121 20.53 -2.66 13.72
C GLN A 121 21.66 -3.61 14.13
N GLN A 122 22.45 -4.11 13.18
CA GLN A 122 23.60 -4.96 13.45
C GLN A 122 24.65 -4.23 14.29
N VAL A 123 25.06 -3.01 13.91
CA VAL A 123 26.03 -2.20 14.67
C VAL A 123 25.54 -1.95 16.10
N THR A 124 24.24 -1.70 16.28
CA THR A 124 23.65 -1.51 17.60
C THR A 124 23.66 -2.81 18.41
N GLY A 125 23.29 -3.93 17.80
CA GLY A 125 23.33 -5.26 18.42
C GLY A 125 24.74 -5.68 18.83
N ASP A 126 25.73 -5.46 17.96
CA ASP A 126 27.15 -5.69 18.23
C ASP A 126 27.63 -4.84 19.41
N LYS A 127 27.24 -3.56 19.46
CA LYS A 127 27.57 -2.69 20.58
C LYS A 127 27.00 -3.21 21.91
N VAL A 128 25.73 -3.60 21.95
CA VAL A 128 25.11 -4.14 23.17
C VAL A 128 25.83 -5.42 23.61
N THR A 129 26.16 -6.28 22.66
CA THR A 129 26.88 -7.54 22.91
C THR A 129 28.29 -7.30 23.46
N LEU A 130 29.03 -6.33 22.92
CA LEU A 130 30.35 -5.95 23.40
C LEU A 130 30.32 -5.33 24.80
N ILE A 131 29.32 -4.49 25.10
CA ILE A 131 29.12 -3.93 26.44
C ILE A 131 28.88 -5.03 27.45
N ALA A 132 27.99 -5.99 27.15
CA ALA A 132 27.69 -7.10 28.06
C ALA A 132 28.94 -7.96 28.35
N GLN A 133 29.79 -8.18 27.34
CA GLN A 133 31.04 -8.93 27.54
C GLN A 133 32.07 -8.16 28.38
N LEU A 134 32.18 -6.84 28.21
CA LEU A 134 33.06 -6.00 29.03
C LEU A 134 32.60 -5.95 30.49
N GLU A 135 31.29 -5.82 30.72
CA GLU A 135 30.71 -5.89 32.07
C GLU A 135 30.97 -7.27 32.71
N ALA A 136 30.83 -8.37 31.95
CA ALA A 136 31.10 -9.72 32.45
C ALA A 136 32.59 -9.99 32.75
N ALA A 137 33.50 -9.32 32.05
CA ALA A 137 34.94 -9.39 32.28
C ALA A 137 35.44 -8.36 33.32
N GLU A 138 34.54 -7.56 33.90
CA GLU A 138 34.84 -6.46 34.81
C GLU A 138 35.87 -5.45 34.26
N ILE A 139 35.96 -5.34 32.93
CA ILE A 139 36.86 -4.41 32.25
C ILE A 139 36.23 -3.00 32.28
N PRO A 140 36.96 -1.94 32.68
CA PRO A 140 36.41 -0.58 32.65
C PRO A 140 36.17 -0.11 31.22
N PHE A 141 34.98 0.41 30.94
CA PHE A 141 34.61 0.95 29.64
C PHE A 141 33.63 2.13 29.78
N ASP A 142 33.45 2.89 28.69
CA ASP A 142 32.46 3.96 28.60
C ASP A 142 31.32 3.57 27.63
N LYS A 143 30.07 3.71 28.08
CA LYS A 143 28.85 3.39 27.30
C LYS A 143 28.69 4.28 26.05
N ARG A 144 29.38 5.41 25.99
CA ARG A 144 29.41 6.33 24.84
C ARG A 144 30.40 5.91 23.76
N TRP A 145 31.27 4.94 24.02
CA TRP A 145 32.19 4.44 23.01
C TRP A 145 31.44 3.75 21.85
N GLY A 146 32.00 3.87 20.65
CA GLY A 146 31.55 3.13 19.47
C GLY A 146 31.95 1.65 19.55
N ALA A 147 31.33 0.82 18.70
CA ALA A 147 31.56 -0.63 18.68
C ALA A 147 33.06 -0.98 18.55
N GLU A 148 33.81 -0.26 17.70
CA GLU A 148 35.26 -0.51 17.50
C GLU A 148 36.09 -0.30 18.77
N ARG A 149 35.81 0.77 19.54
CA ARG A 149 36.56 1.03 20.78
C ARG A 149 36.21 0.03 21.88
N LEU A 150 34.97 -0.42 21.96
CA LEU A 150 34.54 -1.45 22.89
C LEU A 150 35.19 -2.80 22.55
N ALA A 151 35.24 -3.15 21.27
CA ALA A 151 35.92 -4.36 20.79
C ALA A 151 37.42 -4.33 21.10
N ALA A 152 38.09 -3.19 20.88
CA ALA A 152 39.50 -3.03 21.21
C ALA A 152 39.77 -3.20 22.71
N ALA A 153 38.96 -2.57 23.58
CA ALA A 153 39.11 -2.69 25.03
C ALA A 153 38.93 -4.15 25.52
N LEU A 154 37.99 -4.87 24.92
CA LEU A 154 37.77 -6.28 25.24
C LEU A 154 38.94 -7.17 24.81
N ALA A 155 39.55 -6.88 23.65
CA ALA A 155 40.72 -7.61 23.17
C ALA A 155 41.97 -7.35 24.04
N GLU A 156 42.12 -6.13 24.55
CA GLU A 156 43.23 -5.74 25.42
C GLU A 156 43.10 -6.33 26.83
N GLY A 157 41.91 -6.28 27.44
CA GLY A 157 41.66 -6.87 28.76
C GLY A 157 41.72 -8.41 28.81
N LYS A 158 41.72 -9.10 27.67
CA LYS A 158 41.94 -10.57 27.59
C LYS A 158 43.41 -10.98 27.53
N LYS A 159 44.34 -10.03 27.39
CA LYS A 159 45.79 -10.32 27.30
C LYS A 159 46.52 -10.28 28.64
N ASP A 160 45.87 -9.80 29.70
CA ASP A 160 46.35 -9.83 31.09
C ASP A 160 45.85 -11.09 31.81
#